data_AF-A0A972YNB8-F1
#
_entry.id   AF-A0A972YNB8-F1
#
_cell.length_a   1.000
_cell.length_b   1.000
_cell.length_c   1.000
_cell.angle_alpha   90.00
_cell.angle_beta   90.00
_cell.angle_gamma   90.00
#
_symmetry.space_group_name_H-M   'P 1'
#
loop_
_entity.id
_entity.type
_entity.pdbx_description
1 polymer ?
#
loop_
_entity_poly.entity_id
_entity_poly.type
_entity_poly.pdbx_seq_one_letter_code
_entity_poly.pdbx_strand_id
1 'polypeptide(L)'
;LEVARRNAPVVADAIGFSNVEFRKGRIQDLGLDLALLEEHLTKSPIASAADFMKLDDIAEELRVKQPLVADESIDVVVSNCVLNLVEPEQKPKLFQEIFRVLKRGGRAVISDIVSDELVSEAMRQDAELWSGCISGALTEENFLKAFEDAGFYGIELVKFETKPWQTVEGIEFRSVTVQAFKGKQGPCFERNQAVVYQGPFKSVLDDDGHRFDRGVRMAVCDKTFKLLRSGPYAGQFAAVEPLEAIPAEDAHPFNCSKGARRHPKETKGQDYDATTEAANCVEGGECC
;
A
#
# COMPACT_ATOMS: atom_id res chain seq x y z
N LEU A 1 20.22 -3.86 18.89
CA LEU A 1 19.25 -3.07 19.71
C LEU A 1 19.91 -2.15 20.72
N GLU A 2 21.05 -2.50 21.32
CA GLU A 2 21.71 -1.70 22.36
C GLU A 2 21.96 -0.23 21.95
N VAL A 3 22.53 -0.01 20.77
CA VAL A 3 22.77 1.34 20.23
C VAL A 3 21.48 2.15 20.12
N ALA A 4 20.41 1.55 19.61
CA ALA A 4 19.12 2.21 19.45
C ALA A 4 18.52 2.60 20.82
N ARG A 5 18.51 1.66 21.78
CA ARG A 5 18.02 1.91 23.15
C ARG A 5 18.84 2.96 23.88
N ARG A 6 20.16 2.99 23.69
CA ARG A 6 21.06 3.99 24.29
C ARG A 6 20.79 5.41 23.78
N ASN A 7 20.46 5.57 22.50
CA ASN A 7 20.24 6.88 21.89
C ASN A 7 18.78 7.34 21.97
N ALA A 8 17.83 6.45 22.27
CA ALA A 8 16.41 6.78 22.31
C ALA A 8 16.06 7.96 23.24
N PRO A 9 16.60 8.06 24.48
CA PRO A 9 16.33 9.22 25.35
C PRO A 9 16.85 10.53 24.75
N VAL A 10 18.03 10.50 24.12
CA VAL A 10 18.64 11.69 23.48
C VAL A 10 17.75 12.22 22.36
N VAL A 11 17.21 11.32 21.54
CA VAL A 11 16.29 11.70 20.45
C VAL A 11 14.97 12.19 21.02
N ALA A 12 14.42 11.51 22.04
CA ALA A 12 13.18 11.91 22.69
C ALA A 12 13.24 13.32 23.28
N ASP A 13 14.35 13.67 23.94
CA ASP A 13 14.61 15.01 24.47
C ASP A 13 14.66 16.07 23.37
N ALA A 14 15.23 15.73 22.20
CA ALA A 14 15.33 16.64 21.07
C ALA A 14 14.00 16.89 20.35
N ILE A 15 13.14 15.87 20.23
CA ILE A 15 11.86 15.94 19.49
C ILE A 15 10.65 16.23 20.39
N GLY A 16 10.80 16.12 21.72
CA GLY A 16 9.74 16.39 22.71
C GLY A 16 8.75 15.24 22.92
N PHE A 17 9.02 14.04 22.41
CA PHE A 17 8.16 12.85 22.55
C PHE A 17 8.98 11.59 22.84
N SER A 18 8.49 10.76 23.77
CA SER A 18 9.09 9.46 24.13
C SER A 18 8.09 8.32 23.92
N ASN A 19 7.75 8.06 22.66
CA ASN A 19 6.77 7.08 22.23
C ASN A 19 7.34 6.07 21.22
N VAL A 20 8.63 5.76 21.33
CA VAL A 20 9.35 4.83 20.43
C VAL A 20 9.54 3.48 21.11
N GLU A 21 9.17 2.42 20.40
CA GLU A 21 9.44 1.03 20.78
C GLU A 21 10.42 0.40 19.79
N PHE A 22 11.42 -0.34 20.30
CA PHE A 22 12.38 -1.06 19.46
C PHE A 22 12.14 -2.56 19.51
N ARG A 23 11.82 -3.11 18.34
CA ARG A 23 11.52 -4.53 18.13
C ARG A 23 12.65 -5.20 17.35
N LYS A 24 12.94 -6.47 17.63
CA LYS A 24 13.97 -7.25 16.94
C LYS A 24 13.31 -8.30 16.06
N GLY A 25 13.48 -8.16 14.75
CA GLY A 25 12.87 -9.05 13.77
C GLY A 25 13.60 -9.01 12.44
N ARG A 26 13.07 -9.77 11.49
CA ARG A 26 13.41 -9.67 10.07
C ARG A 26 12.31 -8.87 9.38
N ILE A 27 12.66 -7.93 8.49
CA ILE A 27 11.64 -7.09 7.83
C ILE A 27 10.72 -7.90 6.91
N GLN A 28 11.19 -9.04 6.41
CA GLN A 28 10.43 -10.03 5.67
C GLN A 28 9.65 -11.03 6.55
N ASP A 29 9.70 -10.89 7.88
CA ASP A 29 8.97 -11.73 8.84
C ASP A 29 8.75 -10.92 10.13
N LEU A 30 7.77 -10.02 10.08
CA LEU A 30 7.29 -9.23 11.22
C LEU A 30 6.31 -10.06 12.08
N GLY A 31 6.13 -11.35 11.80
CA GLY A 31 5.45 -12.29 12.67
C GLY A 31 6.38 -12.78 13.77
N LEU A 32 7.59 -13.22 13.43
CA LEU A 32 8.49 -13.83 14.42
C LEU A 32 9.26 -12.79 15.24
N ASP A 33 8.99 -12.74 16.55
CA ASP A 33 9.82 -11.97 17.50
C ASP A 33 11.11 -12.73 17.81
N LEU A 34 12.23 -12.21 17.32
CA LEU A 34 13.54 -12.83 17.50
C LEU A 34 14.05 -12.70 18.95
N ALA A 35 13.58 -11.70 19.71
CA ALA A 35 13.95 -11.61 21.12
C ALA A 35 13.26 -12.71 21.94
N LEU A 36 11.98 -13.00 21.65
CA LEU A 36 11.27 -14.13 22.27
C LEU A 36 11.85 -15.48 21.85
N LEU A 37 12.23 -15.63 20.58
CA LEU A 37 12.89 -16.85 20.11
C LEU A 37 14.25 -17.06 20.79
N GLU A 38 15.05 -16.01 20.96
CA GLU A 38 16.33 -16.06 21.68
C GLU A 38 16.17 -16.46 23.15
N GLU A 39 15.09 -16.02 23.81
CA GLU A 39 14.77 -16.47 25.16
C GLU A 39 14.50 -17.98 25.21
N HIS A 40 13.77 -18.52 24.24
CA HIS A 40 13.53 -19.97 24.13
C HIS A 40 14.84 -20.74 23.89
N LEU A 41 15.68 -20.26 22.98
CA LEU A 41 16.99 -20.84 22.67
C LEU A 41 17.93 -20.85 23.87
N THR A 42 17.89 -19.81 24.70
CA THR A 42 18.69 -19.75 25.93
C THR A 42 18.25 -20.79 26.95
N LYS A 43 16.95 -21.08 27.03
CA LYS A 43 16.39 -22.11 27.93
C LYS A 43 16.59 -23.52 27.40
N SER A 44 16.54 -23.73 26.08
CA SER A 44 16.66 -25.03 25.42
C SER A 44 17.52 -24.93 24.16
N PRO A 45 18.85 -25.07 24.28
CA PRO A 45 19.76 -25.05 23.13
C PRO A 45 19.49 -26.20 22.16
N ILE A 46 19.62 -25.95 20.86
CA ILE A 46 19.48 -26.98 19.81
C ILE A 46 20.72 -27.88 19.83
N ALA A 47 20.55 -29.17 20.12
CA ALA A 47 21.64 -30.16 20.06
C ALA A 47 21.36 -31.31 19.07
N SER A 48 20.12 -31.41 18.56
CA SER A 48 19.68 -32.47 17.68
C SER A 48 18.69 -31.97 16.62
N ALA A 49 18.45 -32.79 15.59
CA ALA A 49 17.41 -32.53 14.60
C ALA A 49 16.00 -32.46 15.23
N ALA A 50 15.75 -33.23 16.29
CA ALA A 50 14.48 -33.17 17.02
C ALA A 50 14.28 -31.83 17.74
N ASP A 51 15.34 -31.28 18.33
CA ASP A 51 15.30 -29.96 18.96
C ASP A 51 15.05 -28.86 17.93
N PHE A 52 15.64 -29.00 16.74
CA PHE A 52 15.40 -28.07 15.63
C PHE A 52 13.94 -28.08 15.19
N MET A 53 13.33 -29.26 14.99
CA MET A 53 11.91 -29.36 14.65
C MET A 53 11.02 -28.74 15.73
N LYS A 54 11.36 -28.96 17.00
CA LYS A 54 10.63 -28.35 18.13
C LYS A 54 10.75 -26.83 18.15
N LEU A 55 11.92 -26.27 17.81
CA LEU A 55 12.09 -24.84 17.72
C LEU A 55 11.28 -24.24 16.56
N ASP A 56 11.20 -24.96 15.43
CA ASP A 56 10.39 -24.55 14.29
C ASP A 56 8.90 -24.47 14.68
N ASP A 57 8.39 -25.47 15.40
CA ASP A 57 7.03 -25.46 15.97
C ASP A 57 6.82 -24.26 16.91
N ILE A 58 7.79 -23.96 17.77
CA ILE A 58 7.75 -22.79 18.67
C ILE A 58 7.75 -21.49 17.86
N ALA A 59 8.55 -21.38 16.81
CA ALA A 59 8.61 -20.18 15.98
C ALA A 59 7.27 -19.94 15.29
N GLU A 60 6.62 -20.98 14.75
CA GLU A 60 5.27 -20.90 14.20
C GLU A 60 4.23 -20.51 15.27
N GLU A 61 4.33 -21.09 16.46
CA GLU A 61 3.45 -20.71 17.57
C GLU A 61 3.60 -19.24 17.96
N LEU A 62 4.84 -18.74 18.03
CA LEU A 62 5.13 -17.33 18.32
C LEU A 62 4.56 -16.40 17.25
N ARG A 63 4.73 -16.72 15.96
CA ARG A 63 4.17 -15.92 14.85
C ARG A 63 2.66 -15.72 14.99
N VAL A 64 1.94 -16.73 15.45
CA VAL A 64 0.47 -16.69 15.57
C VAL A 64 0.02 -16.07 16.89
N LYS A 65 0.62 -16.48 18.02
CA LYS A 65 0.14 -16.10 19.35
C LYS A 65 0.72 -14.78 19.86
N GLN A 66 1.96 -14.47 19.50
CA GLN A 66 2.69 -13.29 19.96
C GLN A 66 3.51 -12.70 18.81
N PRO A 67 2.85 -12.21 17.74
CA PRO A 67 3.56 -11.68 16.60
C PRO A 67 4.38 -10.46 17.00
N LEU A 68 5.59 -10.33 16.42
CA LEU A 68 6.42 -9.14 16.61
C LEU A 68 5.64 -7.87 16.28
N VAL A 69 4.86 -7.87 15.20
CA VAL A 69 3.88 -6.83 14.87
C VAL A 69 2.56 -7.50 14.48
N ALA A 70 1.50 -7.16 15.21
CA ALA A 70 0.17 -7.71 14.98
C ALA A 70 -0.42 -7.28 13.63
N ASP A 71 -1.28 -8.12 13.09
CA ASP A 71 -2.10 -7.83 11.91
C ASP A 71 -2.91 -6.55 12.13
N GLU A 72 -3.03 -5.74 11.08
CA GLU A 72 -3.87 -4.54 11.07
C GLU A 72 -3.67 -3.61 12.30
N SER A 73 -2.44 -3.47 12.76
CA SER A 73 -2.11 -2.67 13.95
C SER A 73 -1.40 -1.35 13.65
N ILE A 74 -0.86 -1.19 12.44
CA ILE A 74 -0.04 -0.06 12.04
C ILE A 74 -0.79 0.86 11.07
N ASP A 75 -0.77 2.17 11.33
CA ASP A 75 -1.39 3.16 10.43
C ASP A 75 -0.50 3.51 9.23
N VAL A 76 0.82 3.64 9.46
CA VAL A 76 1.80 3.99 8.44
C VAL A 76 3.06 3.16 8.60
N VAL A 77 3.52 2.53 7.52
CA VAL A 77 4.85 1.93 7.43
C VAL A 77 5.77 2.85 6.63
N VAL A 78 6.91 3.21 7.21
CA VAL A 78 7.95 3.98 6.53
C VAL A 78 9.24 3.17 6.47
N SER A 79 9.99 3.31 5.39
CA SER A 79 11.30 2.69 5.24
C SER A 79 12.18 3.51 4.31
N ASN A 80 13.49 3.49 4.57
CA ASN A 80 14.49 4.21 3.79
C ASN A 80 15.68 3.28 3.51
N CYS A 81 15.85 2.87 2.25
CA CYS A 81 17.00 2.15 1.70
C CYS A 81 17.39 0.85 2.42
N VAL A 82 16.42 0.06 2.91
CA VAL A 82 16.72 -1.25 3.54
C VAL A 82 16.04 -2.43 2.87
N LEU A 83 15.10 -2.22 1.93
CA LEU A 83 14.42 -3.36 1.28
C LEU A 83 15.36 -4.06 0.30
N ASN A 84 16.34 -3.35 -0.25
CA ASN A 84 17.36 -3.93 -1.14
C ASN A 84 18.35 -4.86 -0.44
N LEU A 85 18.32 -4.94 0.89
CA LEU A 85 19.13 -5.89 1.67
C LEU A 85 18.41 -7.22 1.92
N VAL A 86 17.18 -7.36 1.40
CA VAL A 86 16.41 -8.61 1.46
C VAL A 86 16.65 -9.40 0.19
N GLU A 87 16.94 -10.68 0.36
CA GLU A 87 17.12 -11.63 -0.74
C GLU A 87 15.93 -11.58 -1.71
N PRO A 88 16.17 -11.61 -3.04
CA PRO A 88 15.12 -11.50 -4.05
C PRO A 88 13.93 -12.43 -3.82
N GLU A 89 14.18 -13.68 -3.42
CA GLU A 89 13.15 -14.70 -3.20
C GLU A 89 12.25 -14.39 -1.99
N GLN A 90 12.73 -13.55 -1.06
CA GLN A 90 12.01 -13.14 0.14
C GLN A 90 11.27 -11.82 -0.03
N LYS A 91 11.48 -11.09 -1.13
CA LYS A 91 10.79 -9.83 -1.40
C LYS A 91 9.26 -9.98 -1.44
N PRO A 92 8.67 -11.00 -2.07
CA PRO A 92 7.21 -11.18 -2.01
C PRO A 92 6.69 -11.27 -0.57
N LYS A 93 7.40 -12.00 0.30
CA LYS A 93 7.05 -12.11 1.73
C LYS A 93 7.20 -10.77 2.46
N LEU A 94 8.25 -10.00 2.14
CA LEU A 94 8.45 -8.65 2.66
C LEU A 94 7.26 -7.71 2.38
N PHE A 95 6.82 -7.62 1.13
CA PHE A 95 5.68 -6.76 0.79
C PHE A 95 4.36 -7.28 1.39
N GLN A 96 4.19 -8.60 1.50
CA GLN A 96 3.06 -9.20 2.21
C GLN A 96 3.07 -8.86 3.70
N GLU A 97 4.22 -8.82 4.36
CA GLU A 97 4.33 -8.44 5.78
C GLU A 97 3.99 -6.96 5.99
N ILE A 98 4.48 -6.07 5.12
CA ILE A 98 4.11 -4.65 5.14
C ILE A 98 2.58 -4.52 4.99
N PHE A 99 1.98 -5.28 4.06
CA PHE A 99 0.55 -5.29 3.86
C PHE A 99 -0.22 -5.86 5.07
N ARG A 100 0.24 -6.95 5.68
CA ARG A 100 -0.41 -7.62 6.82
C ARG A 100 -0.54 -6.69 8.01
N VAL A 101 0.55 -6.04 8.40
CA VAL A 101 0.60 -5.21 9.62
C VAL A 101 -0.19 -3.91 9.48
N LEU A 102 -0.41 -3.41 8.26
CA LEU A 102 -1.17 -2.20 8.03
C LEU A 102 -2.65 -2.38 8.35
N LYS A 103 -3.25 -1.40 9.02
CA LYS A 103 -4.71 -1.26 9.16
C LYS A 103 -5.36 -1.08 7.80
N ARG A 104 -6.65 -1.41 7.69
CA ARG A 104 -7.49 -0.96 6.57
C ARG A 104 -7.54 0.57 6.57
N GLY A 105 -7.19 1.20 5.45
CA GLY A 105 -7.00 2.65 5.33
C GLY A 105 -5.57 3.13 5.68
N GLY A 106 -4.72 2.24 6.19
CA GLY A 106 -3.30 2.49 6.39
C GLY A 106 -2.52 2.54 5.09
N ARG A 107 -1.26 3.01 5.17
CA ARG A 107 -0.40 3.21 3.99
C ARG A 107 1.06 2.88 4.22
N ALA A 108 1.74 2.46 3.17
CA ALA A 108 3.19 2.37 3.11
C ALA A 108 3.76 3.61 2.39
N VAL A 109 4.86 4.15 2.89
CA VAL A 109 5.65 5.21 2.23
C VAL A 109 7.11 4.78 2.27
N ILE A 110 7.61 4.28 1.14
CA ILE A 110 8.91 3.61 1.07
C ILE A 110 9.82 4.36 0.11
N SER A 111 10.97 4.81 0.62
CA SER A 111 12.05 5.38 -0.18
C SER A 111 13.13 4.33 -0.38
N ASP A 112 13.50 4.04 -1.64
CA ASP A 112 14.56 3.08 -1.94
C ASP A 112 15.28 3.41 -3.26
N ILE A 113 16.35 2.67 -3.55
CA ILE A 113 17.06 2.70 -4.83
C ILE A 113 16.44 1.66 -5.76
N VAL A 114 16.15 2.08 -6.99
CA VAL A 114 15.66 1.21 -8.08
C VAL A 114 16.59 1.30 -9.27
N SER A 115 16.56 0.26 -10.10
CA SER A 115 17.31 0.19 -11.36
C SER A 115 16.39 0.34 -12.57
N ASP A 116 16.94 0.81 -13.69
CA ASP A 116 16.26 0.80 -14.99
C ASP A 116 16.27 -0.59 -15.64
N GLU A 117 17.30 -1.39 -15.38
CA GLU A 117 17.45 -2.76 -15.87
C GLU A 117 17.61 -3.80 -14.74
N LEU A 118 17.46 -5.09 -15.07
CA LEU A 118 17.69 -6.17 -14.11
C LEU A 118 19.16 -6.22 -13.70
N VAL A 119 19.42 -6.14 -12.39
CA VAL A 119 20.77 -6.31 -11.83
C VAL A 119 21.27 -7.73 -12.09
N SER A 120 22.47 -7.84 -12.65
CA SER A 120 23.09 -9.12 -13.02
C SER A 120 23.39 -9.99 -11.80
N GLU A 121 23.44 -11.31 -11.98
CA GLU A 121 23.79 -12.24 -10.89
C GLU A 121 25.20 -12.00 -10.35
N ALA A 122 26.15 -11.61 -11.22
CA ALA A 122 27.50 -11.26 -10.80
C ALA A 122 27.51 -10.05 -9.86
N MET A 123 26.74 -9.01 -10.17
CA MET A 123 26.58 -7.84 -9.30
C MET A 123 25.83 -8.18 -8.01
N ARG A 124 24.92 -9.17 -8.04
CA ARG A 124 24.20 -9.63 -6.83
C ARG A 124 25.13 -10.27 -5.81
N GLN A 125 26.15 -10.98 -6.26
CA GLN A 125 27.11 -11.69 -5.43
C GLN A 125 28.26 -10.79 -4.93
N ASP A 126 28.32 -9.53 -5.38
CA ASP A 126 29.30 -8.55 -4.92
C ASP A 126 28.88 -7.95 -3.57
N ALA A 127 29.70 -8.20 -2.54
CA ALA A 127 29.42 -7.75 -1.17
C ALA A 127 29.49 -6.23 -1.00
N GLU A 128 30.31 -5.51 -1.78
CA GLU A 128 30.39 -4.05 -1.74
C GLU A 128 29.13 -3.44 -2.33
N LEU A 129 28.70 -3.92 -3.52
CA LEU A 129 27.45 -3.49 -4.15
C LEU A 129 26.21 -3.85 -3.32
N TRP A 130 26.25 -4.96 -2.60
CA TRP A 130 25.18 -5.35 -1.68
C TRP A 130 25.02 -4.34 -0.56
N SER A 131 26.13 -3.97 0.10
CA SER A 131 26.11 -2.97 1.17
C SER A 131 25.67 -1.58 0.69
N GLY A 132 25.88 -1.27 -0.60
CA GLY A 132 25.44 -0.04 -1.26
C GLY A 132 23.96 -0.03 -1.68
N CYS A 133 23.18 -1.07 -1.38
CA CYS A 133 21.78 -1.23 -1.82
C CYS A 133 21.59 -1.33 -3.35
N ILE A 134 22.64 -1.71 -4.08
CA ILE A 134 22.66 -1.82 -5.55
C ILE A 134 22.26 -3.22 -5.98
N SER A 135 22.90 -4.23 -5.40
CA SER A 135 22.74 -5.65 -5.77
C SER A 135 21.30 -6.15 -5.68
N GLY A 136 20.61 -5.79 -4.60
CA GLY A 136 19.22 -6.20 -4.40
C GLY A 136 18.20 -5.23 -4.97
N ALA A 137 18.55 -4.24 -5.78
CA ALA A 137 17.58 -3.28 -6.33
C ALA A 137 16.53 -3.99 -7.21
N LEU A 138 15.26 -3.63 -7.01
CA LEU A 138 14.22 -3.96 -7.99
C LEU A 138 14.27 -2.94 -9.12
N THR A 139 13.83 -3.37 -10.31
CA THR A 139 13.59 -2.40 -11.39
C THR A 139 12.48 -1.45 -11.02
N GLU A 140 12.44 -0.27 -11.65
CA GLU A 140 11.36 0.70 -11.51
C GLU A 140 9.97 0.05 -11.62
N GLU A 141 9.78 -0.78 -12.64
CA GLU A 141 8.53 -1.54 -12.85
C GLU A 141 8.28 -2.57 -11.73
N ASN A 142 9.27 -3.42 -11.43
CA ASN A 142 9.09 -4.50 -10.47
C ASN A 142 8.88 -3.98 -9.05
N PHE A 143 9.40 -2.78 -8.73
CA PHE A 143 9.18 -2.16 -7.43
C PHE A 143 7.70 -1.80 -7.23
N LEU A 144 7.07 -1.16 -8.22
CA LEU A 144 5.63 -0.84 -8.18
C LEU A 144 4.78 -2.11 -8.21
N LYS A 145 5.16 -3.06 -9.07
CA LYS A 145 4.50 -4.36 -9.19
C LYS A 145 4.50 -5.13 -7.87
N ALA A 146 5.56 -5.04 -7.06
CA ALA A 146 5.61 -5.74 -5.77
C ALA A 146 4.55 -5.22 -4.77
N PHE A 147 4.19 -3.92 -4.82
CA PHE A 147 3.05 -3.40 -4.06
C PHE A 147 1.72 -3.89 -4.63
N GLU A 148 1.57 -3.90 -5.96
CA GLU A 148 0.35 -4.39 -6.62
C GLU A 148 0.09 -5.87 -6.27
N ASP A 149 1.11 -6.73 -6.41
CA ASP A 149 1.05 -8.16 -6.15
C ASP A 149 0.74 -8.46 -4.66
N ALA A 150 1.15 -7.58 -3.74
CA ALA A 150 0.80 -7.68 -2.31
C ALA A 150 -0.64 -7.21 -2.00
N GLY A 151 -1.33 -6.57 -2.96
CA GLY A 151 -2.72 -6.15 -2.84
C GLY A 151 -2.92 -4.68 -2.45
N PHE A 152 -1.88 -3.85 -2.56
CA PHE A 152 -2.03 -2.41 -2.37
C PHE A 152 -2.85 -1.76 -3.50
N TYR A 153 -3.34 -0.55 -3.24
CA TYR A 153 -3.98 0.32 -4.23
C TYR A 153 -3.48 1.75 -4.09
N GLY A 154 -3.75 2.57 -5.10
CA GLY A 154 -3.33 3.97 -5.13
C GLY A 154 -1.82 4.09 -5.04
N ILE A 155 -1.13 3.26 -5.81
CA ILE A 155 0.32 3.17 -5.85
C ILE A 155 0.84 4.38 -6.63
N GLU A 156 1.61 5.24 -5.97
CA GLU A 156 2.07 6.52 -6.51
C GLU A 156 3.58 6.69 -6.30
N LEU A 157 4.29 7.13 -7.34
CA LEU A 157 5.64 7.65 -7.24
C LEU A 157 5.59 9.11 -6.75
N VAL A 158 5.60 9.29 -5.43
CA VAL A 158 5.63 10.61 -4.77
C VAL A 158 6.94 11.35 -5.06
N LYS A 159 8.03 10.60 -5.27
CA LYS A 159 9.31 11.14 -5.69
C LYS A 159 9.97 10.21 -6.71
N PHE A 160 10.48 10.80 -7.77
CA PHE A 160 11.30 10.13 -8.77
C PHE A 160 12.49 11.02 -9.13
N GLU A 161 13.71 10.62 -8.74
CA GLU A 161 14.93 11.33 -9.14
C GLU A 161 15.24 11.03 -10.61
N THR A 162 15.08 12.04 -11.47
CA THR A 162 15.27 11.88 -12.92
C THR A 162 16.72 11.66 -13.31
N LYS A 163 17.66 12.12 -12.46
CA LYS A 163 19.09 11.87 -12.64
C LYS A 163 19.48 10.65 -11.82
N PRO A 164 20.19 9.67 -12.42
CA PRO A 164 20.73 8.57 -11.65
C PRO A 164 21.73 9.09 -10.62
N TRP A 165 21.71 8.50 -9.44
CA TRP A 165 22.71 8.75 -8.40
C TRP A 165 24.00 8.00 -8.71
N GLN A 166 23.90 6.81 -9.31
CA GLN A 166 25.03 5.98 -9.70
C GLN A 166 24.69 5.15 -10.95
N THR A 167 25.69 4.87 -11.78
CA THR A 167 25.59 3.93 -12.89
C THR A 167 26.67 2.87 -12.74
N VAL A 168 26.31 1.58 -12.83
CA VAL A 168 27.25 0.46 -12.70
C VAL A 168 27.02 -0.48 -13.88
N GLU A 169 28.09 -0.76 -14.64
CA GLU A 169 28.02 -1.61 -15.84
C GLU A 169 26.95 -1.17 -16.87
N GLY A 170 26.59 0.12 -16.88
CA GLY A 170 25.56 0.68 -17.75
C GLY A 170 24.15 0.74 -17.15
N ILE A 171 23.92 0.09 -16.00
CA ILE A 171 22.63 0.11 -15.29
C ILE A 171 22.53 1.39 -14.45
N GLU A 172 21.46 2.16 -14.63
CA GLU A 172 21.19 3.39 -13.89
C GLU A 172 20.44 3.11 -12.59
N PHE A 173 21.00 3.57 -11.47
CA PHE A 173 20.40 3.48 -10.15
C PHE A 173 19.93 4.85 -9.68
N ARG A 174 18.66 4.95 -9.30
CA ARG A 174 18.02 6.21 -8.87
C ARG A 174 17.18 6.02 -7.62
N SER A 175 17.00 7.11 -6.89
CA SER A 175 16.13 7.11 -5.71
C SER A 175 14.69 7.40 -6.09
N VAL A 176 13.78 6.58 -5.58
CA VAL A 176 12.34 6.77 -5.70
C VAL A 176 11.67 6.73 -4.33
N THR A 177 10.50 7.33 -4.23
CA THR A 177 9.62 7.16 -3.06
C THR A 177 8.23 6.77 -3.54
N VAL A 178 7.77 5.60 -3.11
CA VAL A 178 6.45 5.07 -3.43
C VAL A 178 5.54 5.22 -2.22
N GLN A 179 4.31 5.65 -2.47
CA GLN A 179 3.20 5.59 -1.53
C GLN A 179 2.17 4.58 -2.02
N ALA A 180 1.64 3.76 -1.12
CA ALA A 180 0.66 2.74 -1.46
C ALA A 180 -0.30 2.48 -0.28
N PHE A 181 -1.57 2.18 -0.55
CA PHE A 181 -2.62 2.08 0.47
C PHE A 181 -3.21 0.67 0.60
N LYS A 182 -3.65 0.30 1.82
CA LYS A 182 -4.39 -0.93 2.09
C LYS A 182 -5.87 -0.64 2.33
N GLY A 183 -6.75 -1.55 1.90
CA GLY A 183 -8.19 -1.46 2.23
C GLY A 183 -9.16 -1.63 1.07
N LYS A 184 -8.68 -1.90 -0.16
CA LYS A 184 -9.55 -2.20 -1.31
C LYS A 184 -10.18 -3.60 -1.28
N GLN A 185 -9.76 -4.47 -0.36
CA GLN A 185 -10.28 -5.84 -0.21
C GLN A 185 -11.71 -5.82 0.34
N GLY A 186 -12.51 -6.84 0.01
CA GLY A 186 -13.85 -7.03 0.57
C GLY A 186 -14.98 -6.92 -0.46
N PRO A 187 -16.22 -7.19 -0.03
CA PRO A 187 -17.36 -7.36 -0.92
C PRO A 187 -17.73 -6.05 -1.65
N CYS A 188 -18.32 -6.21 -2.83
CA CYS A 188 -18.79 -5.12 -3.66
C CYS A 188 -20.33 -5.11 -3.65
N PHE A 189 -20.92 -4.02 -3.17
CA PHE A 189 -22.36 -3.85 -3.08
C PHE A 189 -22.84 -2.69 -3.96
N GLU A 190 -24.00 -2.88 -4.59
CA GLU A 190 -24.68 -1.89 -5.42
C GLU A 190 -25.50 -0.95 -4.54
N ARG A 191 -25.31 0.35 -4.72
CA ARG A 191 -26.04 1.40 -4.01
C ARG A 191 -26.51 2.53 -4.92
N ASN A 192 -26.57 2.27 -6.23
CA ASN A 192 -26.90 3.23 -7.29
C ASN A 192 -25.97 4.46 -7.30
N GLN A 193 -24.76 4.32 -6.79
CA GLN A 193 -23.76 5.36 -6.79
C GLN A 193 -23.05 5.43 -8.14
N ALA A 194 -22.54 6.62 -8.46
CA ALA A 194 -21.71 6.83 -9.63
C ALA A 194 -20.58 7.81 -9.36
N VAL A 195 -19.54 7.67 -10.18
CA VAL A 195 -18.42 8.62 -10.23
C VAL A 195 -18.25 9.15 -11.65
N VAL A 196 -17.71 10.35 -11.77
CA VAL A 196 -17.30 10.95 -13.05
C VAL A 196 -15.83 11.30 -12.95
N TYR A 197 -14.99 10.65 -13.75
CA TYR A 197 -13.57 11.00 -13.85
C TYR A 197 -13.42 12.38 -14.51
N GLN A 198 -12.67 13.28 -13.86
CA GLN A 198 -12.55 14.68 -14.28
C GLN A 198 -11.45 14.90 -15.32
N GLY A 199 -10.48 13.98 -15.44
CA GLY A 199 -9.36 14.09 -16.39
C GLY A 199 -8.02 14.31 -15.70
N PRO A 200 -6.96 14.67 -16.46
CA PRO A 200 -6.99 15.16 -17.84
C PRO A 200 -7.01 14.07 -18.92
N PHE A 201 -6.66 12.83 -18.61
CA PHE A 201 -6.56 11.76 -19.62
C PHE A 201 -7.93 11.37 -20.19
N LYS A 202 -7.94 10.76 -21.39
CA LYS A 202 -9.19 10.29 -22.04
C LYS A 202 -9.89 9.22 -21.20
N SER A 203 -9.11 8.31 -20.64
CA SER A 203 -9.56 7.31 -19.68
C SER A 203 -8.43 6.88 -18.77
N VAL A 204 -8.77 6.37 -17.59
CA VAL A 204 -7.82 5.77 -16.64
C VAL A 204 -8.31 4.38 -16.22
N LEU A 205 -7.38 3.56 -15.73
CA LEU A 205 -7.65 2.33 -15.01
C LEU A 205 -7.27 2.54 -13.55
N ASP A 206 -8.07 2.04 -12.61
CA ASP A 206 -7.63 1.91 -11.22
C ASP A 206 -6.86 0.58 -11.01
N ASP A 207 -6.33 0.38 -9.80
CA ASP A 207 -5.56 -0.81 -9.42
C ASP A 207 -6.39 -2.12 -9.38
N ASP A 208 -7.70 -2.06 -9.65
CA ASP A 208 -8.59 -3.22 -9.79
C ASP A 208 -9.02 -3.44 -11.25
N GLY A 209 -8.49 -2.64 -12.19
CA GLY A 209 -8.78 -2.73 -13.62
C GLY A 209 -10.09 -2.07 -14.04
N HIS A 210 -10.74 -1.30 -13.17
CA HIS A 210 -11.94 -0.54 -13.55
C HIS A 210 -11.56 0.60 -14.49
N ARG A 211 -12.21 0.64 -15.65
CA ARG A 211 -11.98 1.70 -16.64
C ARG A 211 -12.93 2.88 -16.44
N PHE A 212 -12.37 4.07 -16.31
CA PHE A 212 -13.13 5.32 -16.19
C PHE A 212 -12.88 6.24 -17.38
N ASP A 213 -13.93 6.53 -18.15
CA ASP A 213 -13.89 7.52 -19.23
C ASP A 213 -14.14 8.93 -18.69
N ARG A 214 -13.34 9.91 -19.11
CA ARG A 214 -13.48 11.30 -18.68
C ARG A 214 -14.87 11.85 -19.03
N GLY A 215 -15.55 12.44 -18.05
CA GLY A 215 -16.88 13.05 -18.24
C GLY A 215 -18.04 12.06 -18.35
N VAL A 216 -17.79 10.75 -18.22
CA VAL A 216 -18.84 9.71 -18.26
C VAL A 216 -19.22 9.31 -16.84
N ARG A 217 -20.52 9.18 -16.56
CA ARG A 217 -21.01 8.59 -15.30
C ARG A 217 -20.76 7.10 -15.30
N MET A 218 -19.90 6.64 -14.41
CA MET A 218 -19.53 5.24 -14.25
C MET A 218 -20.17 4.68 -12.99
N ALA A 219 -20.77 3.50 -13.12
CA ALA A 219 -21.28 2.72 -12.00
C ALA A 219 -20.11 2.14 -11.21
N VAL A 220 -20.17 2.27 -9.89
CA VAL A 220 -19.19 1.70 -8.97
C VAL A 220 -19.90 1.12 -7.75
N CYS A 221 -19.28 0.14 -7.11
CA CYS A 221 -19.75 -0.34 -5.81
C CYS A 221 -19.46 0.68 -4.70
N ASP A 222 -20.16 0.54 -3.57
CA ASP A 222 -20.01 1.43 -2.40
C ASP A 222 -18.57 1.56 -1.89
N LYS A 223 -17.82 0.46 -1.89
CA LYS A 223 -16.41 0.42 -1.52
C LYS A 223 -15.57 1.31 -2.45
N THR A 224 -15.62 1.06 -3.76
CA THR A 224 -14.89 1.85 -4.76
C THR A 224 -15.32 3.31 -4.74
N PHE A 225 -16.62 3.59 -4.56
CA PHE A 225 -17.13 4.95 -4.43
C PHE A 225 -16.50 5.71 -3.26
N LYS A 226 -16.34 5.07 -2.10
CA LYS A 226 -15.65 5.66 -0.93
C LYS A 226 -14.16 5.86 -1.17
N LEU A 227 -13.50 4.89 -1.80
CA LEU A 227 -12.07 4.95 -2.12
C LEU A 227 -11.75 6.10 -3.08
N LEU A 228 -12.50 6.23 -4.17
CA LEU A 228 -12.27 7.27 -5.20
C LEU A 228 -12.53 8.71 -4.70
N ARG A 229 -13.17 8.87 -3.54
CA ARG A 229 -13.42 10.17 -2.90
C ARG A 229 -12.34 10.59 -1.91
N SER A 230 -11.38 9.72 -1.61
CA SER A 230 -10.42 9.93 -0.53
C SER A 230 -9.02 9.42 -0.89
N GLY A 231 -8.07 9.71 -0.02
CA GLY A 231 -6.69 9.24 -0.16
C GLY A 231 -6.06 9.67 -1.50
N PRO A 232 -5.48 8.74 -2.27
CA PRO A 232 -4.68 9.05 -3.47
C PRO A 232 -5.51 9.55 -4.67
N TYR A 233 -6.81 9.29 -4.68
CA TYR A 233 -7.68 9.67 -5.81
C TYR A 233 -8.45 10.98 -5.56
N ALA A 234 -8.23 11.61 -4.40
CA ALA A 234 -8.92 12.83 -4.01
C ALA A 234 -8.78 13.91 -5.10
N GLY A 235 -9.92 14.49 -5.51
CA GLY A 235 -9.96 15.54 -6.53
C GLY A 235 -9.86 15.07 -7.98
N GLN A 236 -9.76 13.76 -8.25
CA GLN A 236 -9.76 13.24 -9.63
C GLN A 236 -11.17 12.83 -10.10
N PHE A 237 -12.09 12.57 -9.17
CA PHE A 237 -13.43 12.08 -9.44
C PHE A 237 -14.49 12.96 -8.78
N ALA A 238 -15.53 13.31 -9.54
CA ALA A 238 -16.75 13.88 -8.98
C ALA A 238 -17.69 12.75 -8.55
N ALA A 239 -18.15 12.81 -7.30
CA ALA A 239 -19.11 11.86 -6.74
C ALA A 239 -20.54 12.24 -7.13
N VAL A 240 -21.34 11.25 -7.52
CA VAL A 240 -22.77 11.37 -7.78
C VAL A 240 -23.49 10.38 -6.88
N GLU A 241 -24.03 10.88 -5.77
CA GLU A 241 -24.90 10.12 -4.87
C GLU A 241 -26.26 9.90 -5.54
N PRO A 242 -26.95 8.77 -5.25
CA PRO A 242 -28.33 8.58 -5.65
C PRO A 242 -29.25 9.55 -4.90
N LEU A 243 -30.39 9.89 -5.49
CA LEU A 243 -31.42 10.69 -4.80
C LEU A 243 -32.04 9.94 -3.62
N GLU A 244 -32.28 8.65 -3.80
CA GLU A 244 -32.71 7.74 -2.74
C GLU A 244 -31.57 6.77 -2.42
N ALA A 245 -31.04 6.85 -1.20
CA ALA A 245 -29.95 6.00 -0.76
C ALA A 245 -30.46 4.58 -0.47
N ILE A 246 -29.81 3.57 -1.05
CA ILE A 246 -30.05 2.16 -0.70
C ILE A 246 -29.35 1.86 0.64
N PRO A 247 -30.07 1.42 1.68
CA PRO A 247 -29.48 0.97 2.94
C PRO A 247 -28.51 -0.21 2.73
N ALA A 248 -27.51 -0.35 3.61
CA ALA A 248 -26.49 -1.39 3.44
C ALA A 248 -27.06 -2.82 3.53
N GLU A 249 -28.16 -2.99 4.26
CA GLU A 249 -28.89 -4.26 4.44
C GLU A 249 -29.67 -4.71 3.20
N ASP A 250 -30.11 -3.74 2.39
CA ASP A 250 -30.86 -4.00 1.15
C ASP A 250 -29.95 -4.05 -0.09
N ALA A 251 -28.65 -3.80 0.09
CA ALA A 251 -27.70 -3.70 -1.00
C ALA A 251 -27.37 -5.10 -1.58
N HIS A 252 -27.54 -5.25 -2.89
CA HIS A 252 -27.23 -6.48 -3.59
C HIS A 252 -25.78 -6.52 -4.12
N PRO A 253 -25.23 -7.71 -4.42
CA PRO A 253 -23.89 -7.82 -4.98
C PRO A 253 -23.72 -7.03 -6.30
N PHE A 254 -22.65 -6.24 -6.40
CA PHE A 254 -22.31 -5.49 -7.60
C PHE A 254 -21.21 -6.19 -8.39
N ASN A 255 -21.39 -6.31 -9.70
CA ASN A 255 -20.36 -6.87 -10.58
C ASN A 255 -19.36 -5.80 -11.02
N CYS A 256 -18.31 -5.63 -10.22
CA CYS A 256 -17.19 -4.72 -10.49
C CYS A 256 -16.40 -5.04 -11.77
N SER A 257 -16.39 -6.28 -12.26
CA SER A 257 -15.55 -6.67 -13.42
C SER A 257 -16.01 -6.07 -14.75
N LYS A 258 -17.26 -5.57 -14.82
CA LYS A 258 -17.80 -4.94 -16.02
C LYS A 258 -17.91 -3.44 -15.75
N GLY A 259 -16.95 -2.65 -16.27
CA GLY A 259 -17.05 -1.20 -16.28
C GLY A 259 -18.35 -0.78 -16.98
N ALA A 260 -19.36 -0.41 -16.19
CA ALA A 260 -20.69 -0.08 -16.68
C ALA A 260 -20.92 1.42 -16.62
N ARG A 261 -21.45 1.98 -17.69
CA ARG A 261 -21.96 3.35 -17.68
C ARG A 261 -23.21 3.38 -16.82
N ARG A 262 -23.26 4.28 -15.84
CA ARG A 262 -24.47 4.50 -15.04
C ARG A 262 -25.42 5.38 -15.83
N HIS A 263 -26.61 4.87 -16.14
CA HIS A 263 -27.67 5.69 -16.71
C HIS A 263 -28.15 6.70 -15.66
N PRO A 264 -28.34 7.99 -15.98
CA PRO A 264 -28.75 8.99 -14.98
C PRO A 264 -30.05 8.66 -14.24
N LYS A 265 -30.98 7.91 -14.86
CA LYS A 265 -32.20 7.43 -14.20
C LYS A 265 -31.94 6.45 -13.06
N GLU A 266 -30.83 5.70 -13.08
CA GLU A 266 -30.51 4.79 -11.99
C GLU A 266 -30.12 5.55 -10.71
N THR A 267 -29.41 6.69 -10.85
CA THR A 267 -29.10 7.59 -9.73
C THR A 267 -30.30 8.42 -9.29
N LYS A 268 -31.22 8.75 -10.20
CA LYS A 268 -32.34 9.68 -9.92
C LYS A 268 -33.67 8.99 -9.57
N GLY A 269 -33.82 7.71 -9.90
CA GLY A 269 -35.13 7.05 -9.98
C GLY A 269 -35.69 7.09 -11.40
N GLN A 270 -36.47 6.07 -11.76
CA GLN A 270 -36.98 5.90 -13.14
C GLN A 270 -37.98 6.98 -13.55
N ASP A 271 -38.75 7.47 -12.58
CA ASP A 271 -39.85 8.41 -12.76
C ASP A 271 -39.46 9.85 -12.37
N TYR A 272 -38.17 10.14 -12.20
CA TYR A 272 -37.71 11.48 -11.85
C TYR A 272 -37.94 12.49 -12.98
N ASP A 273 -38.82 13.46 -12.76
CA ASP A 273 -39.21 14.52 -13.71
C ASP A 273 -39.17 15.94 -13.11
N ALA A 274 -38.58 16.10 -11.91
CA ALA A 274 -38.58 17.37 -11.19
C ALA A 274 -37.86 18.49 -11.97
N THR A 275 -38.47 19.67 -11.99
CA THR A 275 -37.91 20.92 -12.51
C THR A 275 -37.55 21.83 -11.33
N THR A 276 -36.32 22.32 -11.28
CA THR A 276 -35.83 23.21 -10.22
C THR A 276 -35.46 24.58 -10.80
N GLU A 277 -35.60 25.63 -9.99
CA GLU A 277 -35.11 26.95 -10.37
C GLU A 277 -33.58 26.95 -10.37
N ALA A 278 -32.96 27.68 -11.29
CA ALA A 278 -31.52 27.84 -11.28
C ALA A 278 -31.11 28.56 -9.99
N ALA A 279 -30.10 28.05 -9.29
CA ALA A 279 -29.48 28.81 -8.21
C ALA A 279 -28.94 30.12 -8.80
N ASN A 280 -29.11 31.25 -8.08
CA ASN A 280 -28.65 32.56 -8.53
C ASN A 280 -27.15 32.48 -8.88
N CYS A 281 -26.83 32.44 -10.17
CA CYS A 281 -25.48 32.67 -10.68
C CYS A 281 -25.12 34.10 -10.31
N VAL A 282 -24.29 34.29 -9.29
CA VAL A 282 -23.83 35.61 -8.89
C VAL A 282 -23.02 36.19 -10.05
N GLU A 283 -23.55 37.22 -10.71
CA GLU A 283 -22.80 37.96 -11.72
C GLU A 283 -21.54 38.56 -11.08
N GLY A 284 -20.36 38.03 -11.44
CA GLY A 284 -19.07 38.63 -11.08
C GLY A 284 -18.11 37.79 -10.21
N GLY A 285 -18.43 36.54 -9.88
CA GLY A 285 -17.46 35.57 -9.34
C GLY A 285 -17.15 34.48 -10.37
N GLU A 286 -15.91 34.02 -10.44
CA GLU A 286 -15.43 33.05 -11.44
C GLU A 286 -16.27 31.75 -11.47
N CYS A 287 -17.23 31.73 -12.40
CA CYS A 287 -18.10 30.63 -12.85
C CYS A 287 -19.14 30.05 -11.86
N CYS A 288 -20.36 29.90 -12.42
CA CYS A 288 -21.31 28.87 -12.04
C CYS A 288 -20.69 27.47 -12.32
#